data_AF-A0A653QDQ6-F1
#
_entry.id   AF-A0A653QDQ6-F1
#
_cell.length_a   1.000
_cell.length_b   1.000
_cell.length_c   1.000
_cell.angle_alpha   90.00
_cell.angle_beta   90.00
_cell.angle_gamma   90.00
#
_symmetry.space_group_name_H-M   'P 1'
#
loop_
_entity.id
_entity.type
_entity.pdbx_description
1 polymer ?
#
loop_
_entity_poly.entity_id
_entity_poly.type
_entity_poly.pdbx_seq_one_letter_code
_entity_poly.pdbx_strand_id
1 'polypeptide(L)'
;MTGLVGDVVLTGRPRTPAAVDPEAYVVVPAAGADLAAYRRLRHDVFVAEQGLFATTDADDVDDDPRTRVLVARSPDGDVLGGVRVHPAHHPAVAPGRDPGWWRGSRLVVAPGARLGLGVGASLVRAACAEAESAGALRFDATVQAQNEVLFRRLGWQVRGHTHLHGHPHVEVDWPVARVQRLVASTKAALGGLLDGLVASPAGFLGDDASPVPGSDLVAACDAILPAMVERDPEWAGWCAVLVNVNDLCAMGATPVGLLDAVAGRDASFTRRILRGLGEASRAWGVPVLGGHTQTGVPAALSVTALGRVASPVPGAGGRPGHAVRVTADLGGGWRPGYTGAQWDSSSHRTSAELQSLAGVVPTLAPAAAKDVSMAGLVGTVGMLAEAGGCRAVLDVADVPAPADAAAGDWLTCFPGFAVVTTDAPSRTPGAPGDALPGFLTSATCGALEAGTGVGLRWPDGVVTEAVAAGVTGLGAAGRTTLHPHREDHR
;
A
#
# COMPACT_ATOMS: atom_id res chain seq x y z
N MET A 1 -43.09 -60.13 -20.78
CA MET A 1 -41.63 -60.34 -20.76
C MET A 1 -41.01 -59.00 -20.43
N THR A 2 -40.69 -58.79 -19.14
CA THR A 2 -39.30 -58.60 -18.65
C THR A 2 -38.68 -57.31 -19.18
N GLY A 3 -38.43 -56.24 -18.42
CA GLY A 3 -38.09 -56.14 -17.01
C GLY A 3 -36.64 -55.64 -16.88
N LEU A 4 -36.45 -54.61 -16.03
CA LEU A 4 -35.22 -54.26 -15.29
C LEU A 4 -34.06 -53.68 -16.13
N VAL A 5 -33.27 -52.68 -15.73
CA VAL A 5 -32.83 -52.15 -14.43
C VAL A 5 -32.51 -50.65 -14.58
N GLY A 6 -32.63 -49.84 -13.52
CA GLY A 6 -32.12 -48.47 -13.53
C GLY A 6 -32.32 -47.71 -12.22
N ASP A 7 -31.79 -48.26 -11.14
CA ASP A 7 -31.31 -47.66 -9.88
C ASP A 7 -31.93 -46.36 -9.33
N VAL A 8 -32.43 -46.53 -8.11
CA VAL A 8 -32.66 -45.50 -7.08
C VAL A 8 -31.32 -44.83 -6.75
N VAL A 9 -31.18 -43.55 -7.08
CA VAL A 9 -30.17 -42.66 -6.49
C VAL A 9 -30.88 -41.62 -5.63
N LEU A 10 -30.70 -41.74 -4.32
CA LEU A 10 -30.99 -40.71 -3.32
C LEU A 10 -30.05 -39.51 -3.54
N THR A 11 -30.39 -38.61 -4.46
CA THR A 11 -29.78 -37.27 -4.49
C THR A 11 -30.68 -36.32 -3.71
N GLY A 12 -30.31 -36.03 -2.46
CA GLY A 12 -30.79 -34.84 -1.78
C GLY A 12 -30.46 -33.63 -2.65
N ARG A 13 -31.49 -32.87 -3.06
CA ARG A 13 -31.28 -31.61 -3.77
C ARG A 13 -30.32 -30.74 -2.95
N PRO A 14 -29.28 -30.14 -3.56
CA PRO A 14 -28.54 -29.09 -2.89
C PRO A 14 -29.55 -28.02 -2.49
N ARG A 15 -29.60 -27.65 -1.20
CA ARG A 15 -30.30 -26.42 -0.80
C ARG A 15 -29.55 -25.28 -1.45
N THR A 16 -30.08 -24.79 -2.56
CA THR A 16 -29.75 -23.44 -3.04
C THR A 16 -30.00 -22.50 -1.85
N PRO A 17 -29.01 -21.70 -1.41
CA PRO A 17 -29.28 -20.66 -0.43
C PRO A 17 -30.44 -19.83 -0.96
N ALA A 18 -31.50 -19.67 -0.16
CA ALA A 18 -32.55 -18.72 -0.51
C ALA A 18 -31.86 -17.39 -0.80
N ALA A 19 -32.10 -16.83 -2.00
CA ALA A 19 -31.66 -15.49 -2.32
C ALA A 19 -32.16 -14.57 -1.19
N VAL A 20 -31.25 -13.84 -0.55
CA VAL A 20 -31.61 -12.80 0.41
C VAL A 20 -32.47 -11.82 -0.37
N ASP A 21 -33.71 -11.62 0.07
CA ASP A 21 -34.58 -10.61 -0.52
C ASP A 21 -33.89 -9.24 -0.41
N PRO A 22 -33.51 -8.60 -1.54
CA PRO A 22 -32.79 -7.32 -1.52
C PRO A 22 -33.58 -6.20 -0.82
N GLU A 23 -34.89 -6.38 -0.64
CA GLU A 23 -35.76 -5.40 0.02
C GLU A 23 -35.84 -5.57 1.55
N ALA A 24 -35.22 -6.60 2.14
CA ALA A 24 -35.41 -6.90 3.56
C ALA A 24 -34.69 -5.93 4.52
N TYR A 25 -33.53 -5.39 4.14
CA TYR A 25 -32.76 -4.39 4.90
C TYR A 25 -31.62 -3.78 4.07
N VAL A 26 -31.10 -2.64 4.53
CA VAL A 26 -29.87 -2.02 4.01
C VAL A 26 -28.85 -1.86 5.13
N VAL A 27 -27.55 -2.02 4.82
CA VAL A 27 -26.47 -1.71 5.76
C VAL A 27 -26.02 -0.28 5.55
N VAL A 28 -26.11 0.54 6.60
CA VAL A 28 -25.81 1.98 6.56
C VAL A 28 -24.96 2.40 7.76
N PRO A 29 -24.17 3.49 7.64
CA PRO A 29 -23.57 4.15 8.80
C PRO A 29 -24.65 4.59 9.79
N ALA A 30 -24.45 4.29 11.06
CA ALA A 30 -25.38 4.62 12.12
C ALA A 30 -25.18 6.06 12.59
N ALA A 31 -26.28 6.81 12.74
CA ALA A 31 -26.28 8.13 13.35
C ALA A 31 -27.53 8.33 14.23
N GLY A 32 -27.43 9.21 15.23
CA GLY A 32 -28.56 9.61 16.08
C GLY A 32 -29.34 8.41 16.64
N ALA A 33 -30.59 8.24 16.18
CA ALA A 33 -31.49 7.19 16.63
C ALA A 33 -30.96 5.77 16.36
N ASP A 34 -30.22 5.53 15.27
CA ASP A 34 -29.64 4.21 14.99
C ASP A 34 -28.60 3.82 16.02
N LEU A 35 -27.74 4.77 16.41
CA LEU A 35 -26.67 4.51 17.37
C LEU A 35 -27.28 4.17 18.74
N ALA A 36 -28.34 4.88 19.12
CA ALA A 36 -29.09 4.57 20.33
C ALA A 36 -29.78 3.20 20.24
N ALA A 37 -30.35 2.84 19.09
CA ALA A 37 -30.97 1.53 18.88
C ALA A 37 -29.95 0.38 18.89
N TYR A 38 -28.79 0.58 18.26
CA TYR A 38 -27.67 -0.36 18.28
C TYR A 38 -27.14 -0.59 19.70
N ARG A 39 -26.96 0.47 20.49
CA ARG A 39 -26.54 0.37 21.90
C ARG A 39 -27.56 -0.39 22.76
N ARG A 40 -28.86 -0.14 22.57
CA ARG A 40 -29.92 -0.93 23.23
C ARG A 40 -29.85 -2.41 22.84
N LEU A 41 -29.75 -2.69 21.54
CA LEU A 41 -29.67 -4.06 21.03
C LEU A 41 -28.43 -4.81 21.56
N ARG A 42 -27.29 -4.15 21.68
CA ARG A 42 -26.09 -4.70 22.33
C ARG A 42 -26.34 -5.04 23.79
N HIS A 43 -26.98 -4.15 24.54
CA HIS A 43 -27.32 -4.38 25.95
C HIS A 43 -28.26 -5.57 26.11
N ASP A 44 -29.36 -5.59 25.34
CA ASP A 44 -30.34 -6.68 25.36
C ASP A 44 -29.69 -8.04 25.08
N VAL A 45 -28.77 -8.12 24.11
CA VAL A 45 -28.16 -9.39 23.71
C VAL A 45 -26.96 -9.76 24.57
N PHE A 46 -25.99 -8.87 24.78
CA PHE A 46 -24.74 -9.20 25.46
C PHE A 46 -24.89 -9.20 26.98
N VAL A 47 -25.74 -8.33 27.55
CA VAL A 47 -25.96 -8.22 28.99
C VAL A 47 -27.14 -9.09 29.41
N ALA A 48 -28.34 -8.82 28.89
CA ALA A 48 -29.55 -9.46 29.39
C ALA A 48 -29.72 -10.91 28.91
N GLU A 49 -29.47 -11.19 27.62
CA GLU A 49 -29.64 -12.54 27.04
C GLU A 49 -28.45 -13.46 27.34
N GLN A 50 -27.22 -13.00 27.08
CA GLN A 50 -26.02 -13.85 27.14
C GLN A 50 -25.28 -13.78 28.48
N GLY A 51 -25.48 -12.74 29.28
CA GLY A 51 -24.76 -12.57 30.55
C GLY A 51 -23.25 -12.38 30.40
N LEU A 52 -22.76 -11.87 29.26
CA LEU A 52 -21.33 -11.62 29.03
C LEU A 52 -20.79 -10.50 29.94
N PHE A 53 -21.66 -9.55 30.29
CA PHE A 53 -21.33 -8.42 31.15
C PHE A 53 -22.35 -8.33 32.29
N ALA A 54 -21.90 -7.85 33.46
CA ALA A 54 -22.76 -7.76 34.63
C ALA A 54 -23.79 -6.63 34.55
N THR A 55 -23.43 -5.48 33.96
CA THR A 55 -24.26 -4.26 33.97
C THR A 55 -24.32 -3.55 32.63
N THR A 56 -23.19 -3.40 31.94
CA THR A 56 -23.09 -2.69 30.66
C THR A 56 -21.98 -3.29 29.80
N ASP A 57 -22.17 -3.25 28.48
CA ASP A 57 -21.15 -3.63 27.50
C ASP A 57 -20.41 -2.42 26.89
N ALA A 58 -20.78 -1.20 27.30
CA ALA A 58 -20.14 0.05 26.88
C ALA A 58 -18.68 0.12 27.31
N ASP A 59 -17.82 0.66 26.44
CA ASP A 59 -16.39 0.84 26.67
C ASP A 59 -15.87 2.12 25.99
N ASP A 60 -14.63 2.51 26.27
CA ASP A 60 -14.02 3.75 25.77
C ASP A 60 -13.99 3.85 24.23
N VAL A 61 -14.10 2.72 23.52
CA VAL A 61 -14.16 2.69 22.05
C VAL A 61 -15.48 3.29 21.54
N ASP A 62 -16.55 3.25 22.34
CA ASP A 62 -17.82 3.88 22.00
C ASP A 62 -17.74 5.43 21.95
N ASP A 63 -16.69 6.01 22.56
CA ASP A 63 -16.46 7.44 22.65
C ASP A 63 -15.31 7.93 21.74
N ASP A 64 -14.55 7.02 21.11
CA ASP A 64 -13.51 7.40 20.12
C ASP A 64 -14.18 7.97 18.86
N PRO A 65 -13.87 9.22 18.44
CA PRO A 65 -14.48 9.85 17.28
C PRO A 65 -14.15 9.15 15.95
N ARG A 66 -13.16 8.27 15.92
CA ARG A 66 -12.79 7.46 14.75
C ARG A 66 -13.59 6.18 14.65
N THR A 67 -14.32 5.80 15.71
CA THR A 67 -15.19 4.62 15.71
C THR A 67 -16.34 4.82 14.74
N ARG A 68 -16.55 3.80 13.90
CA ARG A 68 -17.60 3.75 12.88
C ARG A 68 -18.56 2.61 13.23
N VAL A 69 -19.85 2.92 13.30
CA VAL A 69 -20.88 1.91 13.55
C VAL A 69 -21.72 1.75 12.30
N LEU A 70 -21.90 0.50 11.88
CA LEU A 70 -22.77 0.13 10.76
C LEU A 70 -23.98 -0.63 11.31
N VAL A 71 -25.18 -0.30 10.84
CA VAL A 71 -26.42 -0.99 11.22
C VAL A 71 -27.11 -1.56 9.99
N ALA A 72 -27.76 -2.71 10.16
CA ALA A 72 -28.71 -3.25 9.21
C ALA A 72 -30.09 -2.68 9.55
N ARG A 73 -30.62 -1.82 8.69
CA ARG A 73 -31.91 -1.14 8.89
C ARG A 73 -32.98 -1.72 7.98
N SER A 74 -34.13 -2.09 8.54
CA SER A 74 -35.31 -2.51 7.77
C SER A 74 -35.94 -1.32 7.02
N PRO A 75 -36.82 -1.57 6.03
CA PRO A 75 -37.61 -0.51 5.40
C PRO A 75 -38.44 0.34 6.37
N ASP A 76 -38.90 -0.28 7.46
CA ASP A 76 -39.69 0.37 8.53
C ASP A 76 -38.84 1.22 9.49
N GLY A 77 -37.50 1.18 9.34
CA GLY A 77 -36.56 1.95 10.14
C GLY A 77 -35.98 1.21 11.34
N ASP A 78 -36.32 -0.06 11.54
CA ASP A 78 -35.84 -0.85 12.67
C ASP A 78 -34.39 -1.30 12.47
N VAL A 79 -33.60 -1.23 13.55
CA VAL A 79 -32.23 -1.76 13.57
C VAL A 79 -32.27 -3.27 13.86
N LEU A 80 -32.00 -4.07 12.84
CA LEU A 80 -32.00 -5.54 12.89
C LEU A 80 -30.67 -6.11 13.40
N GLY A 81 -29.62 -5.30 13.39
CA GLY A 81 -28.28 -5.66 13.83
C GLY A 81 -27.29 -4.53 13.62
N GLY A 82 -26.10 -4.66 14.18
CA GLY A 82 -25.02 -3.71 13.92
C GLY A 82 -23.65 -4.26 14.26
N VAL A 83 -22.63 -3.54 13.82
CA VAL A 83 -21.21 -3.85 14.06
C VAL A 83 -20.43 -2.56 14.23
N ARG A 84 -19.40 -2.62 15.07
CA ARG A 84 -18.49 -1.52 15.34
C ARG A 84 -17.14 -1.80 14.67
N VAL A 85 -16.61 -0.80 13.98
CA VAL A 85 -15.29 -0.80 13.31
C VAL A 85 -14.50 0.36 13.86
N HIS A 86 -13.29 0.11 14.35
CA HIS A 86 -12.50 1.15 15.04
C HIS A 86 -10.99 0.89 14.94
N PRO A 87 -10.13 1.90 15.12
CA PRO A 87 -8.69 1.70 15.26
C PRO A 87 -8.37 0.80 16.47
N ALA A 88 -7.32 -0.01 16.36
CA ALA A 88 -6.80 -0.76 17.48
C ALA A 88 -6.09 0.18 18.47
N HIS A 89 -6.35 0.00 19.76
CA HIS A 89 -5.61 0.67 20.82
C HIS A 89 -4.46 -0.22 21.28
N HIS A 90 -3.24 0.31 21.31
CA HIS A 90 -2.08 -0.40 21.83
C HIS A 90 -1.13 0.59 22.53
N PRO A 91 -0.57 0.28 23.73
CA PRO A 91 0.28 1.20 24.47
C PRO A 91 1.55 1.65 23.74
N ALA A 92 2.07 0.82 22.83
CA ALA A 92 3.24 1.15 22.01
C ALA A 92 2.92 2.07 20.81
N VAL A 93 1.65 2.43 20.58
CA VAL A 93 1.24 3.37 19.54
C VAL A 93 0.98 4.72 20.19
N ALA A 94 1.66 5.76 19.71
CA ALA A 94 1.47 7.12 20.21
C ALA A 94 -0.02 7.54 20.10
N PRO A 95 -0.59 8.23 21.10
CA PRO A 95 -1.96 8.73 21.04
C PRO A 95 -2.23 9.52 19.77
N GLY A 96 -3.36 9.26 19.11
CA GLY A 96 -3.76 9.93 17.87
C GLY A 96 -3.11 9.38 16.59
N ARG A 97 -2.08 8.52 16.69
CA ARG A 97 -1.50 7.86 15.51
C ARG A 97 -2.33 6.64 15.12
N ASP A 98 -2.66 6.55 13.83
CA ASP A 98 -3.24 5.34 13.23
C ASP A 98 -2.13 4.55 12.53
N PRO A 99 -1.74 3.35 12.99
CA PRO A 99 -0.79 2.50 12.28
C PRO A 99 -1.45 1.73 11.11
N GLY A 100 -2.74 1.92 10.84
CA GLY A 100 -3.49 1.14 9.86
C GLY A 100 -3.97 -0.20 10.43
N TRP A 101 -4.02 -0.33 11.76
CA TRP A 101 -4.57 -1.50 12.44
C TRP A 101 -5.99 -1.17 12.93
N TRP A 102 -6.97 -1.83 12.31
CA TRP A 102 -8.39 -1.67 12.63
C TRP A 102 -8.97 -2.97 13.19
N ARG A 103 -10.06 -2.88 13.96
CA ARG A 103 -10.73 -4.03 14.57
C ARG A 103 -12.24 -3.97 14.39
N GLY A 104 -12.83 -5.14 14.17
CA GLY A 104 -14.27 -5.37 14.23
C GLY A 104 -14.67 -5.82 15.62
N SER A 105 -15.68 -5.18 16.22
CA SER A 105 -16.18 -5.55 17.54
C SER A 105 -17.70 -5.35 17.65
N ARG A 106 -18.29 -5.90 18.73
CA ARG A 106 -19.70 -5.71 19.09
C ARG A 106 -20.69 -6.01 17.95
N LEU A 107 -20.41 -7.04 17.15
CA LEU A 107 -21.35 -7.55 16.15
C LEU A 107 -22.56 -8.17 16.86
N VAL A 108 -23.73 -7.59 16.66
CA VAL A 108 -24.99 -8.05 17.27
C VAL A 108 -26.08 -8.14 16.21
N VAL A 109 -26.93 -9.16 16.33
CA VAL A 109 -28.11 -9.35 15.47
C VAL A 109 -29.30 -9.66 16.35
N ALA A 110 -30.42 -8.97 16.09
CA ALA A 110 -31.68 -9.16 16.80
C ALA A 110 -32.17 -10.62 16.66
N PRO A 111 -32.72 -11.24 17.72
CA PRO A 111 -33.12 -12.66 17.71
C PRO A 111 -33.97 -13.06 16.49
N GLY A 112 -34.95 -12.24 16.11
CA GLY A 112 -35.84 -12.48 14.96
C GLY A 112 -35.14 -12.44 13.59
N ALA A 113 -33.94 -11.88 13.49
CA ALA A 113 -33.19 -11.72 12.24
C ALA A 113 -32.04 -12.73 12.06
N ARG A 114 -31.74 -13.56 13.08
CA ARG A 114 -30.55 -14.45 13.11
C ARG A 114 -30.61 -15.62 12.11
N LEU A 115 -31.79 -16.15 11.82
CA LEU A 115 -31.95 -17.44 11.12
C LEU A 115 -32.31 -17.35 9.63
N GLY A 116 -32.70 -16.17 9.11
CA GLY A 116 -33.30 -16.05 7.77
C GLY A 116 -32.71 -15.01 6.82
N LEU A 117 -32.10 -13.94 7.35
CA LEU A 117 -31.81 -12.74 6.55
C LEU A 117 -30.34 -12.52 6.21
N GLY A 118 -29.43 -13.33 6.74
CA GLY A 118 -27.99 -13.16 6.51
C GLY A 118 -27.41 -11.85 7.07
N VAL A 119 -28.13 -11.15 7.96
CA VAL A 119 -27.75 -9.83 8.51
C VAL A 119 -26.34 -9.83 9.07
N GLY A 120 -25.97 -10.83 9.87
CA GLY A 120 -24.62 -10.94 10.42
C GLY A 120 -23.53 -11.03 9.34
N ALA A 121 -23.77 -11.77 8.27
CA ALA A 121 -22.84 -11.87 7.15
C ALA A 121 -22.70 -10.54 6.39
N SER A 122 -23.81 -9.85 6.14
CA SER A 122 -23.82 -8.54 5.47
C SER A 122 -23.10 -7.48 6.31
N LEU A 123 -23.32 -7.45 7.63
CA LEU A 123 -22.62 -6.56 8.54
C LEU A 123 -21.11 -6.84 8.57
N VAL A 124 -20.68 -8.11 8.62
CA VAL A 124 -19.25 -8.45 8.58
C VAL A 124 -18.61 -8.02 7.25
N ARG A 125 -19.27 -8.23 6.11
CA ARG A 125 -18.76 -7.76 4.81
C ARG A 125 -18.67 -6.24 4.75
N ALA A 126 -19.69 -5.54 5.24
CA ALA A 126 -19.69 -4.09 5.29
C ALA A 126 -18.58 -3.56 6.22
N ALA A 127 -18.33 -4.23 7.36
CA ALA A 127 -17.23 -3.89 8.25
C ALA A 127 -15.85 -4.05 7.59
N CYS A 128 -15.66 -5.11 6.78
CA CYS A 128 -14.41 -5.29 6.01
C CYS A 128 -14.21 -4.14 5.01
N ALA A 129 -15.25 -3.80 4.26
CA ALA A 129 -15.20 -2.70 3.29
C ALA A 129 -14.94 -1.34 3.98
N GLU A 130 -15.58 -1.10 5.13
CA GLU A 130 -15.41 0.11 5.93
C GLU A 130 -13.97 0.23 6.46
N ALA A 131 -13.40 -0.85 6.99
CA ALA A 131 -12.01 -0.87 7.46
C ALA A 131 -11.03 -0.59 6.30
N GLU A 132 -11.20 -1.23 5.14
CA GLU A 132 -10.35 -0.97 3.97
C GLU A 132 -10.49 0.48 3.47
N SER A 133 -11.70 1.04 3.49
CA SER A 133 -11.96 2.45 3.15
C SER A 133 -11.40 3.43 4.19
N ALA A 134 -11.25 3.01 5.44
CA ALA A 134 -10.62 3.80 6.48
C ALA A 134 -9.09 3.77 6.42
N GLY A 135 -8.51 3.01 5.47
CA GLY A 135 -7.06 2.88 5.33
C GLY A 135 -6.46 1.76 6.17
N ALA A 136 -7.24 0.74 6.56
CA ALA A 136 -6.68 -0.42 7.23
C ALA A 136 -5.69 -1.17 6.32
N LEU A 137 -4.61 -1.65 6.95
CA LEU A 137 -3.64 -2.61 6.43
C LEU A 137 -3.64 -3.91 7.24
N ARG A 138 -4.20 -3.86 8.46
CA ARG A 138 -4.61 -5.04 9.24
C ARG A 138 -6.01 -4.80 9.76
N PHE A 139 -6.86 -5.81 9.58
CA PHE A 139 -8.21 -5.82 10.14
C PHE A 139 -8.45 -7.14 10.84
N ASP A 140 -8.69 -7.10 12.15
CA ASP A 140 -8.91 -8.30 12.96
C ASP A 140 -10.15 -8.20 13.86
N ALA A 141 -10.57 -9.33 14.42
CA ALA A 141 -11.65 -9.38 15.39
C ALA A 141 -11.42 -10.51 16.42
N THR A 142 -12.04 -10.36 17.59
CA THR A 142 -12.20 -11.46 18.54
C THR A 142 -13.67 -11.82 18.61
N VAL A 143 -14.00 -13.04 18.20
CA VAL A 143 -15.38 -13.48 17.98
C VAL A 143 -15.69 -14.68 18.85
N GLN A 144 -16.91 -14.80 19.36
CA GLN A 144 -17.29 -15.99 20.11
C GLN A 144 -17.14 -17.25 19.24
N ALA A 145 -16.61 -18.33 19.81
CA ALA A 145 -16.22 -19.55 19.07
C ALA A 145 -17.38 -20.16 18.26
N GLN A 146 -18.63 -20.01 18.72
CA GLN A 146 -19.81 -20.45 17.98
C GLN A 146 -19.98 -19.81 16.60
N ASN A 147 -19.40 -18.63 16.36
CA ASN A 147 -19.47 -17.89 15.10
C ASN A 147 -18.28 -18.16 14.16
N GLU A 148 -17.30 -18.99 14.56
CA GLU A 148 -16.09 -19.26 13.78
C GLU A 148 -16.38 -19.74 12.36
N VAL A 149 -17.38 -20.61 12.20
CA VAL A 149 -17.78 -21.16 10.89
C VAL A 149 -18.27 -20.06 9.95
N LEU A 150 -18.99 -19.06 10.46
CA LEU A 150 -19.43 -17.91 9.67
C LEU A 150 -18.22 -17.12 9.17
N PHE A 151 -17.29 -16.77 10.06
CA PHE A 151 -16.10 -15.97 9.72
C PHE A 151 -15.21 -16.69 8.69
N ARG A 152 -14.95 -18.00 8.88
CA ARG A 152 -14.22 -18.79 7.88
C ARG A 152 -14.89 -18.80 6.50
N ARG A 153 -16.23 -18.97 6.46
CA ARG A 153 -16.99 -18.93 5.19
C ARG A 153 -16.94 -17.56 4.51
N LEU A 154 -16.75 -16.50 5.28
CA LEU A 154 -16.61 -15.14 4.75
C LEU A 154 -15.19 -14.83 4.29
N GLY A 155 -14.22 -15.71 4.53
CA GLY A 155 -12.82 -15.56 4.09
C GLY A 155 -11.86 -15.11 5.20
N TRP A 156 -12.32 -15.03 6.45
CA TRP A 156 -11.45 -14.73 7.59
C TRP A 156 -10.60 -15.92 7.98
N GLN A 157 -9.38 -15.64 8.44
CA GLN A 157 -8.39 -16.63 8.85
C GLN A 157 -8.33 -16.71 10.38
N VAL A 158 -8.32 -17.91 10.94
CA VAL A 158 -8.22 -18.12 12.39
C VAL A 158 -6.75 -18.04 12.82
N ARG A 159 -6.46 -17.15 13.77
CA ARG A 159 -5.11 -16.96 14.34
C ARG A 159 -4.92 -17.69 15.66
N GLY A 160 -5.94 -17.73 16.50
CA GLY A 160 -5.82 -18.27 17.86
C GLY A 160 -7.16 -18.44 18.54
N HIS A 161 -7.15 -19.09 19.71
CA HIS A 161 -8.32 -19.26 20.57
C HIS A 161 -8.04 -18.65 21.93
N THR A 162 -9.05 -18.05 22.53
CA THR A 162 -8.94 -17.39 23.84
C THR A 162 -10.24 -17.54 24.63
N HIS A 163 -10.21 -17.19 25.91
CA HIS A 163 -11.41 -17.12 26.76
C HIS A 163 -11.60 -15.68 27.22
N LEU A 164 -12.75 -15.10 26.91
CA LEU A 164 -13.14 -13.76 27.33
C LEU A 164 -14.51 -13.82 27.98
N HIS A 165 -14.65 -13.12 29.11
CA HIS A 165 -15.90 -13.08 29.88
C HIS A 165 -16.43 -14.46 30.28
N GLY A 166 -15.56 -15.46 30.44
CA GLY A 166 -15.97 -16.84 30.75
C GLY A 166 -16.45 -17.66 29.54
N HIS A 167 -16.38 -17.12 28.32
CA HIS A 167 -16.81 -17.78 27.10
C HIS A 167 -15.64 -18.00 26.12
N PRO A 168 -15.66 -19.11 25.36
CA PRO A 168 -14.64 -19.38 24.34
C PRO A 168 -14.79 -18.42 23.16
N HIS A 169 -13.67 -17.86 22.72
CA HIS A 169 -13.54 -16.96 21.60
C HIS A 169 -12.42 -17.43 20.66
N VAL A 170 -12.48 -16.96 19.43
CA VAL A 170 -11.48 -17.16 18.39
C VAL A 170 -11.02 -15.79 17.88
N GLU A 171 -9.72 -15.65 17.73
CA GLU A 171 -9.08 -14.48 17.12
C GLU A 171 -8.99 -14.72 15.61
N VAL A 172 -9.49 -13.78 14.83
CA VAL A 172 -9.59 -13.90 13.37
C VAL A 172 -9.05 -12.67 12.67
N ASP A 173 -8.37 -12.88 11.55
CA ASP A 173 -7.80 -11.83 10.69
C ASP A 173 -8.52 -11.82 9.33
N TRP A 174 -8.79 -10.61 8.82
CA TRP A 174 -9.25 -10.39 7.46
C TRP A 174 -8.04 -10.15 6.54
N PRO A 175 -7.91 -10.88 5.41
CA PRO A 175 -6.81 -10.70 4.47
C PRO A 175 -6.95 -9.39 3.69
N VAL A 176 -6.38 -8.31 4.23
CA VAL A 176 -6.34 -7.00 3.56
C VAL A 176 -5.32 -7.03 2.42
N ALA A 177 -5.80 -7.14 1.19
CA ALA A 177 -4.95 -7.29 0.00
C ALA A 177 -4.52 -5.96 -0.66
N ARG A 178 -4.65 -4.82 0.02
CA ARG A 178 -4.41 -3.48 -0.56
C ARG A 178 -3.04 -3.35 -1.23
N VAL A 179 -1.96 -3.71 -0.52
CA VAL A 179 -0.58 -3.63 -1.03
C VAL A 179 -0.37 -4.63 -2.18
N GLN A 180 -0.75 -5.89 -1.98
CA GLN A 180 -0.62 -6.93 -3.00
C GLN A 180 -1.36 -6.57 -4.31
N ARG A 181 -2.55 -5.97 -4.22
CA ARG A 181 -3.31 -5.50 -5.39
C ARG A 181 -2.58 -4.37 -6.13
N LEU A 182 -1.99 -3.42 -5.39
CA LEU A 182 -1.23 -2.33 -5.99
C LEU A 182 0.03 -2.85 -6.70
N VAL A 183 0.76 -3.76 -6.08
CA VAL A 183 1.91 -4.44 -6.71
C VAL A 183 1.49 -5.18 -7.97
N ALA A 184 0.39 -5.94 -7.91
CA ALA A 184 -0.11 -6.71 -9.04
C ALA A 184 -0.52 -5.82 -10.24
N SER A 185 -1.10 -4.65 -9.98
CA SER A 185 -1.54 -3.74 -11.05
C SER A 185 -0.43 -2.86 -11.62
N THR A 186 0.73 -2.77 -10.97
CA THR A 186 1.80 -1.81 -11.35
C THR A 186 3.13 -2.45 -11.72
N LYS A 187 3.59 -3.48 -11.00
CA LYS A 187 4.98 -3.99 -11.12
C LYS A 187 5.07 -5.49 -11.42
N ALA A 188 4.10 -6.31 -11.03
CA ALA A 188 4.22 -7.78 -11.09
C ALA A 188 4.42 -8.37 -12.49
N ALA A 189 4.05 -7.63 -13.55
CA ALA A 189 4.23 -8.09 -14.94
C ALA A 189 5.64 -7.83 -15.50
N LEU A 190 6.47 -7.02 -14.83
CA LEU A 190 7.72 -6.52 -15.40
C LEU A 190 8.72 -7.63 -15.71
N GLY A 191 8.91 -8.58 -14.80
CA GLY A 191 9.85 -9.69 -14.97
C GLY A 191 9.60 -10.48 -16.25
N GLY A 192 8.34 -10.84 -16.51
CA GLY A 192 7.96 -11.58 -17.72
C GLY A 192 8.03 -10.76 -19.01
N LEU A 193 7.87 -9.43 -18.94
CA LEU A 193 7.90 -8.55 -20.11
C LEU A 193 9.31 -8.12 -20.51
N LEU A 194 10.21 -7.99 -19.54
CA LEU A 194 11.56 -7.46 -19.72
C LEU A 194 12.64 -8.53 -19.83
N ASP A 195 12.26 -9.80 -19.64
CA ASP A 195 13.18 -10.93 -19.76
C ASP A 195 13.87 -10.95 -21.15
N GLY A 196 15.19 -11.11 -21.13
CA GLY A 196 16.04 -11.08 -22.33
C GLY A 196 16.22 -9.72 -23.03
N LEU A 197 15.46 -8.68 -22.67
CA LEU A 197 15.59 -7.34 -23.25
C LEU A 197 16.64 -6.47 -22.53
N VAL A 198 16.70 -6.58 -21.20
CA VAL A 198 17.49 -5.68 -20.36
C VAL A 198 18.88 -6.27 -20.07
N ALA A 199 19.91 -5.68 -20.67
CA ALA A 199 21.31 -5.95 -20.35
C ALA A 199 21.84 -4.87 -19.38
N SER A 200 21.40 -4.92 -18.12
CA SER A 200 21.88 -3.97 -17.09
C SER A 200 23.22 -4.43 -16.49
N PRO A 201 24.13 -3.52 -16.11
CA PRO A 201 25.31 -3.87 -15.32
C PRO A 201 24.94 -4.64 -14.05
N ALA A 202 25.85 -5.48 -13.57
CA ALA A 202 25.61 -6.30 -12.38
C ALA A 202 25.20 -5.44 -11.18
N GLY A 203 24.08 -5.80 -10.53
CA GLY A 203 23.54 -5.06 -9.39
C GLY A 203 22.53 -3.95 -9.73
N PHE A 204 22.32 -3.64 -11.01
CA PHE A 204 21.42 -2.56 -11.47
C PHE A 204 20.22 -3.06 -12.29
N LEU A 205 19.94 -4.37 -12.28
CA LEU A 205 18.75 -4.90 -12.94
C LEU A 205 17.49 -4.48 -12.17
N GLY A 206 16.58 -3.80 -12.86
CA GLY A 206 15.32 -3.32 -12.24
C GLY A 206 15.51 -2.13 -11.29
N ASP A 207 16.66 -1.48 -11.35
CA ASP A 207 16.99 -0.29 -10.55
C ASP A 207 16.32 0.98 -11.11
N ASP A 208 16.40 2.08 -10.36
CA ASP A 208 15.70 3.33 -10.69
C ASP A 208 16.34 4.05 -11.88
N ALA A 209 17.64 3.90 -12.06
CA ALA A 209 18.35 4.32 -13.25
C ALA A 209 19.40 3.28 -13.64
N SER A 210 19.82 3.28 -14.91
CA SER A 210 20.91 2.43 -15.38
C SER A 210 22.19 3.23 -15.54
N PRO A 211 23.35 2.75 -15.04
CA PRO A 211 24.64 3.27 -15.45
C PRO A 211 24.82 3.14 -16.97
N VAL A 212 25.33 4.20 -17.60
CA VAL A 212 25.62 4.25 -19.03
C VAL A 212 27.04 3.73 -19.26
N PRO A 213 27.23 2.59 -19.97
CA PRO A 213 28.54 1.96 -20.13
C PRO A 213 29.62 2.90 -20.67
N GLY A 214 30.81 2.89 -20.05
CA GLY A 214 31.95 3.69 -20.48
C GLY A 214 31.86 5.18 -20.13
N SER A 215 30.94 5.58 -19.26
CA SER A 215 30.78 6.97 -18.79
C SER A 215 30.48 7.02 -17.29
N ASP A 216 30.46 8.22 -16.73
CA ASP A 216 29.99 8.52 -15.38
C ASP A 216 28.51 8.97 -15.35
N LEU A 217 27.77 8.65 -16.42
CA LEU A 217 26.35 8.96 -16.53
C LEU A 217 25.49 7.80 -16.04
N VAL A 218 24.36 8.15 -15.45
CA VAL A 218 23.21 7.27 -15.24
C VAL A 218 22.02 7.83 -16.02
N ALA A 219 21.17 6.94 -16.53
CA ALA A 219 19.97 7.30 -17.28
C ALA A 219 18.73 6.70 -16.64
N ALA A 220 17.76 7.55 -16.33
CA ALA A 220 16.41 7.17 -15.91
C ALA A 220 15.43 7.51 -17.04
N CYS A 221 14.34 6.75 -17.16
CA CYS A 221 13.32 7.02 -18.15
C CYS A 221 11.97 6.57 -17.63
N ASP A 222 11.01 7.48 -17.66
CA ASP A 222 9.68 7.26 -17.11
C ASP A 222 8.58 7.70 -18.06
N ALA A 223 7.48 6.96 -18.03
CA ALA A 223 6.26 7.28 -18.76
C ALA A 223 5.16 7.66 -17.77
N ILE A 224 4.51 8.79 -18.01
CA ILE A 224 3.45 9.27 -17.13
C ILE A 224 2.12 8.64 -17.50
N LEU A 225 1.36 8.23 -16.47
CA LEU A 225 0.05 7.61 -16.62
C LEU A 225 -0.84 8.43 -17.57
N PRO A 226 -1.33 7.85 -18.69
CA PRO A 226 -2.10 8.59 -19.67
C PRO A 226 -3.33 9.29 -19.07
N ALA A 227 -3.99 8.66 -18.10
CA ALA A 227 -5.13 9.26 -17.39
C ALA A 227 -4.75 10.54 -16.63
N MET A 228 -3.54 10.62 -16.07
CA MET A 228 -3.03 11.83 -15.43
C MET A 228 -2.72 12.91 -16.48
N VAL A 229 -2.08 12.53 -17.61
CA VAL A 229 -1.79 13.47 -18.71
C VAL A 229 -3.08 14.10 -19.24
N GLU A 230 -4.14 13.31 -19.43
CA GLU A 230 -5.44 13.80 -19.89
C GLU A 230 -6.16 14.68 -18.84
N ARG A 231 -6.16 14.27 -17.57
CA ARG A 231 -6.93 14.92 -16.51
C ARG A 231 -6.27 16.19 -15.98
N ASP A 232 -4.96 16.17 -15.77
CA ASP A 232 -4.17 17.25 -15.17
C ASP A 232 -2.83 17.41 -15.92
N PRO A 233 -2.84 17.93 -17.16
CA PRO A 233 -1.66 17.94 -18.03
C PRO A 233 -0.50 18.77 -17.47
N GLU A 234 -0.78 19.88 -16.78
CA GLU A 234 0.28 20.68 -16.14
C GLU A 234 0.94 19.90 -15.02
N TRP A 235 0.15 19.19 -14.21
CA TRP A 235 0.71 18.31 -13.19
C TRP A 235 1.45 17.11 -13.74
N ALA A 236 0.97 16.53 -14.84
CA ALA A 236 1.67 15.46 -15.53
C ALA A 236 3.05 15.93 -16.00
N GLY A 237 3.14 17.15 -16.55
CA GLY A 237 4.41 17.79 -16.89
C GLY A 237 5.34 17.96 -15.69
N TRP A 238 4.81 18.43 -14.55
CA TRP A 238 5.57 18.54 -13.31
C TRP A 238 6.07 17.18 -12.80
N CYS A 239 5.18 16.18 -12.77
CA CYS A 239 5.49 14.82 -12.33
C CYS A 239 6.55 14.17 -13.21
N ALA A 240 6.55 14.42 -14.52
CA ALA A 240 7.55 13.86 -15.44
C ALA A 240 8.99 14.24 -15.06
N VAL A 241 9.20 15.44 -14.51
CA VAL A 241 10.49 15.85 -13.96
C VAL A 241 10.71 15.25 -12.58
N LEU A 242 9.70 15.32 -11.71
CA LEU A 242 9.78 14.82 -10.33
C LEU A 242 10.20 13.35 -10.26
N VAL A 243 9.53 12.47 -11.01
CA VAL A 243 9.80 11.02 -10.96
C VAL A 243 11.23 10.71 -11.41
N ASN A 244 11.63 11.28 -12.55
CA ASN A 244 12.96 11.08 -13.10
C ASN A 244 14.07 11.66 -12.22
N VAL A 245 13.85 12.81 -11.59
CA VAL A 245 14.83 13.39 -10.65
C VAL A 245 14.94 12.52 -9.41
N ASN A 246 13.83 11.98 -8.90
CA ASN A 246 13.86 11.08 -7.75
C ASN A 246 14.63 9.79 -8.05
N ASP A 247 14.48 9.22 -9.26
CA ASP A 247 15.27 8.06 -9.70
C ASP A 247 16.77 8.35 -9.70
N LEU A 248 17.19 9.49 -10.25
CA LEU A 248 18.59 9.91 -10.23
C LEU A 248 19.09 10.14 -8.79
N CYS A 249 18.28 10.76 -7.94
CA CYS A 249 18.60 10.96 -6.52
C CYS A 249 18.78 9.62 -5.79
N ALA A 250 17.97 8.60 -6.09
CA ALA A 250 18.04 7.27 -5.50
C ALA A 250 19.39 6.58 -5.79
N MET A 251 19.97 6.85 -6.95
CA MET A 251 21.29 6.35 -7.36
C MET A 251 22.46 7.16 -6.79
N GLY A 252 22.17 8.25 -6.06
CA GLY A 252 23.15 9.21 -5.59
C GLY A 252 23.72 10.11 -6.70
N ALA A 253 23.01 10.24 -7.81
CA ALA A 253 23.46 11.04 -8.95
C ALA A 253 22.95 12.47 -8.91
N THR A 254 23.79 13.39 -9.37
CA THR A 254 23.40 14.77 -9.60
C THR A 254 22.72 14.87 -10.97
N PRO A 255 21.45 15.30 -11.07
CA PRO A 255 20.79 15.49 -12.36
C PRO A 255 21.52 16.53 -13.23
N VAL A 256 21.70 16.22 -14.51
CA VAL A 256 22.41 17.11 -15.46
C VAL A 256 21.54 17.57 -16.64
N GLY A 257 20.49 16.84 -16.99
CA GLY A 257 19.57 17.27 -18.04
C GLY A 257 18.45 16.29 -18.33
N LEU A 258 17.43 16.77 -19.05
CA LEU A 258 16.21 16.06 -19.39
C LEU A 258 15.99 16.01 -20.90
N LEU A 259 15.39 14.93 -21.39
CA LEU A 259 14.84 14.82 -22.74
C LEU A 259 13.36 14.47 -22.64
N ASP A 260 12.48 15.15 -23.36
CA ASP A 260 11.04 14.88 -23.34
C ASP A 260 10.53 14.26 -24.64
N ALA A 261 9.54 13.38 -24.53
CA ALA A 261 8.72 12.90 -25.63
C ALA A 261 7.26 13.18 -25.28
N VAL A 262 6.68 14.20 -25.91
CA VAL A 262 5.33 14.67 -25.63
C VAL A 262 4.41 14.54 -26.84
N ALA A 263 3.21 14.04 -26.58
CA ALA A 263 2.15 13.92 -27.55
C ALA A 263 0.86 14.51 -26.98
N GLY A 264 0.07 15.20 -27.82
CA GLY A 264 -1.19 15.78 -27.39
C GLY A 264 -2.18 15.97 -28.52
N ARG A 265 -3.46 16.06 -28.15
CA ARG A 265 -4.57 16.19 -29.12
C ARG A 265 -4.53 17.49 -29.93
N ASP A 266 -3.96 18.54 -29.37
CA ASP A 266 -3.74 19.83 -30.02
C ASP A 266 -2.59 20.60 -29.37
N ALA A 267 -2.19 21.72 -29.98
CA ALA A 267 -1.10 22.56 -29.49
C ALA A 267 -1.39 23.24 -28.15
N SER A 268 -2.65 23.54 -27.83
CA SER A 268 -3.04 24.17 -26.57
C SER A 268 -2.86 23.19 -25.42
N PHE A 269 -3.34 21.96 -25.59
CA PHE A 269 -3.18 20.89 -24.63
C PHE A 269 -1.70 20.54 -24.41
N THR A 270 -0.94 20.39 -25.49
CA THR A 270 0.51 20.11 -25.42
C THR A 270 1.27 21.22 -24.69
N ARG A 271 0.89 22.48 -24.90
CA ARG A 271 1.48 23.62 -24.18
C ARG A 271 1.24 23.55 -22.67
N ARG A 272 0.11 23.00 -22.21
CA ARG A 272 -0.15 22.81 -20.77
C ARG A 272 0.84 21.82 -20.17
N ILE A 273 1.08 20.69 -20.84
CA ILE A 273 2.09 19.71 -20.42
C ILE A 273 3.47 20.36 -20.32
N LEU A 274 3.91 21.01 -21.41
CA LEU A 274 5.21 21.66 -21.48
C LEU A 274 5.37 22.79 -20.45
N ARG A 275 4.28 23.48 -20.09
CA ARG A 275 4.32 24.50 -19.04
C ARG A 275 4.69 23.89 -17.69
N GLY A 276 4.03 22.80 -17.29
CA GLY A 276 4.32 22.10 -16.05
C GLY A 276 5.73 21.50 -16.01
N LEU A 277 6.16 20.90 -17.12
CA LEU A 277 7.52 20.38 -17.28
C LEU A 277 8.56 21.50 -17.16
N GLY A 278 8.34 22.63 -17.81
CA GLY A 278 9.22 23.79 -17.72
C GLY A 278 9.24 24.43 -16.33
N GLU A 279 8.12 24.43 -15.61
CA GLU A 279 8.04 24.89 -14.22
C GLU A 279 8.86 24.00 -13.29
N ALA A 280 8.69 22.69 -13.37
CA ALA A 280 9.48 21.74 -12.60
C ALA A 280 10.97 21.79 -12.97
N SER A 281 11.32 21.79 -14.25
CA SER A 281 12.71 21.93 -14.72
C SER A 281 13.41 23.15 -14.08
N ARG A 282 12.74 24.30 -14.01
CA ARG A 282 13.25 25.50 -13.32
C ARG A 282 13.33 25.33 -11.80
N ALA A 283 12.36 24.65 -11.19
CA ALA A 283 12.33 24.41 -9.76
C ALA A 283 13.52 23.54 -9.31
N TRP A 284 13.74 22.39 -9.95
CA TRP A 284 14.88 21.50 -9.68
C TRP A 284 16.20 21.96 -10.30
N GLY A 285 16.21 23.00 -11.13
CA GLY A 285 17.42 23.52 -11.77
C GLY A 285 18.02 22.55 -12.80
N VAL A 286 17.21 21.68 -13.39
CA VAL A 286 17.65 20.66 -14.36
C VAL A 286 17.17 21.05 -15.76
N PRO A 287 18.06 21.40 -16.70
CA PRO A 287 17.66 21.89 -18.00
C PRO A 287 17.04 20.81 -18.90
N VAL A 288 16.03 21.19 -19.68
CA VAL A 288 15.55 20.37 -20.80
C VAL A 288 16.50 20.56 -21.98
N LEU A 289 17.19 19.50 -22.37
CA LEU A 289 18.22 19.49 -23.41
C LEU A 289 17.63 19.40 -24.82
N GLY A 290 16.42 18.84 -24.94
CA GLY A 290 15.73 18.62 -26.20
C GLY A 290 14.61 17.60 -26.04
N GLY A 291 14.00 17.20 -27.15
CA GLY A 291 12.88 16.27 -27.11
C GLY A 291 12.18 16.07 -28.44
N HIS A 292 11.03 15.42 -28.39
CA HIS A 292 10.12 15.22 -29.51
C HIS A 292 8.70 15.66 -29.13
N THR A 293 8.06 16.46 -29.99
CA THR A 293 6.70 16.95 -29.78
C THR A 293 5.81 16.59 -30.96
N GLN A 294 4.70 15.90 -30.69
CA GLN A 294 3.68 15.54 -31.66
C GLN A 294 2.30 16.07 -31.27
N THR A 295 1.55 16.60 -32.24
CA THR A 295 0.17 17.08 -32.05
C THR A 295 -0.82 16.34 -32.93
N GLY A 296 -2.09 16.29 -32.53
CA GLY A 296 -3.16 15.63 -33.29
C GLY A 296 -3.27 14.13 -33.01
N VAL A 297 -2.78 13.68 -31.85
CA VAL A 297 -2.77 12.28 -31.40
C VAL A 297 -3.19 12.17 -29.93
N PRO A 298 -3.52 10.97 -29.42
CA PRO A 298 -3.79 10.78 -27.99
C PRO A 298 -2.66 11.30 -27.10
N ALA A 299 -3.00 11.78 -25.90
CA ALA A 299 -2.01 12.33 -25.00
C ALA A 299 -1.03 11.26 -24.50
N ALA A 300 0.27 11.57 -24.56
CA ALA A 300 1.32 10.74 -23.99
C ALA A 300 2.48 11.64 -23.55
N LEU A 301 3.16 11.22 -22.49
CA LEU A 301 4.31 11.94 -21.95
C LEU A 301 5.31 10.94 -21.40
N SER A 302 6.55 11.02 -21.88
CA SER A 302 7.70 10.36 -21.28
C SER A 302 8.86 11.34 -21.18
N VAL A 303 9.66 11.19 -20.13
CA VAL A 303 10.88 11.97 -19.94
C VAL A 303 12.00 10.99 -19.63
N THR A 304 13.16 11.25 -20.23
CA THR A 304 14.43 10.61 -19.89
C THR A 304 15.29 11.63 -19.17
N ALA A 305 15.83 11.27 -18.00
CA ALA A 305 16.79 12.11 -17.29
C ALA A 305 18.18 11.49 -17.31
N LEU A 306 19.17 12.38 -17.40
CA LEU A 306 20.58 12.04 -17.30
C LEU A 306 21.11 12.62 -15.98
N GLY A 307 21.80 11.78 -15.22
CA GLY A 307 22.52 12.18 -14.01
C GLY A 307 23.99 11.83 -14.12
N ARG A 308 24.82 12.46 -13.30
CA ARG A 308 26.26 12.18 -13.20
C ARG A 308 26.60 11.64 -11.82
N VAL A 309 27.32 10.53 -11.75
CA VAL A 309 27.80 9.93 -10.51
C VAL A 309 29.03 9.06 -10.77
N ALA A 310 30.05 9.17 -9.91
CA ALA A 310 31.26 8.35 -10.04
C ALA A 310 31.05 6.91 -9.56
N SER A 311 30.26 6.73 -8.49
CA SER A 311 29.95 5.43 -7.88
C SER A 311 28.45 5.36 -7.58
N PRO A 312 27.62 4.92 -8.52
CA PRO A 312 26.18 4.82 -8.30
C PRO A 312 25.85 3.84 -7.17
N VAL A 313 24.86 4.19 -6.34
CA VAL A 313 24.30 3.29 -5.32
C VAL A 313 23.33 2.32 -6.00
N PRO A 314 23.49 1.00 -5.85
CA PRO A 314 22.59 0.04 -6.47
C PRO A 314 21.35 -0.23 -5.62
N GLY A 315 20.22 -0.57 -6.24
CA GLY A 315 19.03 -1.10 -5.56
C GLY A 315 19.23 -2.50 -4.98
N ALA A 316 20.25 -3.24 -5.43
CA ALA A 316 20.48 -4.65 -5.08
C ALA A 316 21.55 -4.92 -4.01
N GLY A 317 22.05 -3.90 -3.30
CA GLY A 317 23.10 -4.08 -2.28
C GLY A 317 22.62 -4.56 -0.90
N GLY A 318 21.31 -4.76 -0.72
CA GLY A 318 20.70 -5.23 0.53
C GLY A 318 21.07 -6.67 0.89
N ARG A 319 21.17 -6.96 2.19
CA ARG A 319 21.47 -8.31 2.72
C ARG A 319 20.62 -8.60 3.96
N PRO A 320 20.34 -9.87 4.29
CA PRO A 320 19.68 -10.20 5.55
C PRO A 320 20.44 -9.63 6.75
N GLY A 321 19.72 -9.01 7.68
CA GLY A 321 20.25 -8.29 8.83
C GLY A 321 20.51 -6.80 8.59
N HIS A 322 20.45 -6.31 7.34
CA HIS A 322 20.50 -4.87 7.09
C HIS A 322 19.23 -4.19 7.61
N ALA A 323 19.40 -3.02 8.22
CA ALA A 323 18.29 -2.18 8.65
C ALA A 323 17.63 -1.53 7.43
N VAL A 324 16.31 -1.40 7.44
CA VAL A 324 15.53 -0.64 6.46
C VAL A 324 15.24 0.74 7.03
N ARG A 325 15.58 1.78 6.27
CA ARG A 325 15.34 3.18 6.61
C ARG A 325 14.49 3.84 5.54
N VAL A 326 13.48 4.58 5.96
CA VAL A 326 12.68 5.46 5.11
C VAL A 326 13.07 6.90 5.41
N THR A 327 13.36 7.65 4.35
CA THR A 327 13.53 9.11 4.41
C THR A 327 12.50 9.74 3.48
N ALA A 328 11.64 10.61 4.00
CA ALA A 328 10.52 11.17 3.25
C ALA A 328 10.30 12.65 3.58
N ASP A 329 9.78 13.40 2.59
CA ASP A 329 9.20 14.71 2.83
C ASP A 329 7.73 14.57 3.23
N LEU A 330 7.45 14.81 4.52
CA LEU A 330 6.09 14.74 5.07
C LEU A 330 5.36 16.09 4.96
N GLY A 331 6.07 17.18 4.63
CA GLY A 331 5.51 18.52 4.52
C GLY A 331 4.81 18.71 3.19
N GLY A 332 3.51 18.42 3.15
CA GLY A 332 2.70 18.48 1.94
C GLY A 332 1.25 18.14 2.21
N GLY A 333 0.55 17.71 1.17
CA GLY A 333 -0.83 17.27 1.27
C GLY A 333 -1.26 16.40 0.10
N TRP A 334 -2.45 15.82 0.22
CA TRP A 334 -3.05 15.08 -0.88
C TRP A 334 -3.31 15.99 -2.09
N ARG A 335 -2.78 15.59 -3.25
CA ARG A 335 -3.04 16.32 -4.50
C ARG A 335 -4.55 16.30 -4.81
N PRO A 336 -5.20 17.45 -5.10
CA PRO A 336 -6.63 17.48 -5.39
C PRO A 336 -7.01 16.51 -6.52
N GLY A 337 -7.99 15.64 -6.26
CA GLY A 337 -8.42 14.60 -7.19
C GLY A 337 -7.57 13.31 -7.19
N TYR A 338 -6.52 13.25 -6.37
CA TYR A 338 -5.64 12.09 -6.20
C TYR A 338 -5.46 11.71 -4.71
N THR A 339 -6.43 12.07 -3.84
CA THR A 339 -6.41 11.71 -2.42
C THR A 339 -6.22 10.22 -2.21
N GLY A 340 -5.27 9.87 -1.35
CA GLY A 340 -4.87 8.49 -1.06
C GLY A 340 -3.93 7.87 -2.09
N ALA A 341 -3.70 8.52 -3.24
CA ALA A 341 -2.86 8.00 -4.32
C ALA A 341 -1.61 8.86 -4.58
N GLN A 342 -1.66 10.18 -4.35
CA GLN A 342 -0.52 11.07 -4.58
C GLN A 342 -0.40 12.14 -3.49
N TRP A 343 0.73 12.11 -2.78
CA TRP A 343 1.10 13.10 -1.78
C TRP A 343 2.03 14.14 -2.40
N ASP A 344 1.56 15.38 -2.53
CA ASP A 344 2.36 16.47 -3.09
C ASP A 344 3.11 17.20 -1.98
N SER A 345 4.40 16.88 -1.86
CA SER A 345 5.36 17.58 -1.01
C SER A 345 6.26 18.54 -1.79
N SER A 346 6.03 18.72 -3.10
CA SER A 346 7.02 19.31 -4.02
C SER A 346 6.62 20.66 -4.59
N SER A 347 5.34 20.85 -4.94
CA SER A 347 4.88 22.01 -5.73
C SER A 347 4.97 23.35 -5.00
N HIS A 348 5.07 23.32 -3.68
CA HIS A 348 5.15 24.50 -2.81
C HIS A 348 6.55 24.72 -2.23
N ARG A 349 7.50 23.82 -2.51
CA ARG A 349 8.89 23.93 -2.02
C ARG A 349 9.67 24.95 -2.84
N THR A 350 10.67 25.55 -2.20
CA THR A 350 11.62 26.40 -2.90
C THR A 350 12.57 25.58 -3.77
N SER A 351 13.14 26.20 -4.81
CA SER A 351 14.17 25.55 -5.64
C SER A 351 15.35 25.03 -4.83
N ALA A 352 15.79 25.77 -3.81
CA ALA A 352 16.90 25.35 -2.96
C ALA A 352 16.58 24.08 -2.16
N GLU A 353 15.35 23.97 -1.62
CA GLU A 353 14.88 22.76 -0.94
C GLU A 353 14.83 21.58 -1.92
N LEU A 354 14.19 21.74 -3.08
CA LEU A 354 14.06 20.67 -4.09
C LEU A 354 15.42 20.19 -4.61
N GLN A 355 16.35 21.10 -4.86
CA GLN A 355 17.71 20.76 -5.30
C GLN A 355 18.52 20.04 -4.21
N SER A 356 18.26 20.34 -2.92
CA SER A 356 18.94 19.68 -1.80
C SER A 356 18.62 18.19 -1.68
N LEU A 357 17.53 17.71 -2.28
CA LEU A 357 17.11 16.31 -2.26
C LEU A 357 18.15 15.38 -2.93
N ALA A 358 18.89 15.88 -3.93
CA ALA A 358 19.97 15.11 -4.58
C ALA A 358 21.12 14.76 -3.62
N GLY A 359 21.26 15.48 -2.50
CA GLY A 359 22.26 15.20 -1.47
C GLY A 359 21.87 14.08 -0.51
N VAL A 360 20.62 13.61 -0.50
CA VAL A 360 20.11 12.66 0.51
C VAL A 360 20.82 11.31 0.46
N VAL A 361 20.83 10.63 -0.68
CA VAL A 361 21.48 9.31 -0.80
C VAL A 361 23.00 9.40 -0.65
N PRO A 362 23.72 10.38 -1.24
CA PRO A 362 25.15 10.56 -0.99
C PRO A 362 25.49 10.75 0.50
N THR A 363 24.65 11.51 1.22
CA THR A 363 24.81 11.73 2.67
C THR A 363 24.64 10.44 3.47
N LEU A 364 23.65 9.62 3.12
CA LEU A 364 23.39 8.35 3.79
C LEU A 364 24.41 7.27 3.43
N ALA A 365 24.98 7.32 2.21
CA ALA A 365 25.91 6.36 1.64
C ALA A 365 25.54 4.87 1.90
N PRO A 366 24.29 4.45 1.60
CA PRO A 366 23.79 3.14 1.99
C PRO A 366 24.34 2.02 1.11
N ALA A 367 24.14 0.78 1.53
CA ALA A 367 24.44 -0.39 0.69
C ALA A 367 23.44 -0.51 -0.47
N ALA A 368 22.17 -0.16 -0.25
CA ALA A 368 21.19 -0.06 -1.31
C ALA A 368 20.21 1.10 -1.09
N ALA A 369 19.66 1.62 -2.19
CA ALA A 369 18.65 2.66 -2.19
C ALA A 369 17.60 2.42 -3.29
N LYS A 370 16.36 2.88 -3.05
CA LYS A 370 15.30 2.96 -4.06
C LYS A 370 14.38 4.14 -3.79
N ASP A 371 13.95 4.81 -4.84
CA ASP A 371 12.83 5.75 -4.81
C ASP A 371 11.51 5.05 -4.44
N VAL A 372 10.59 5.79 -3.81
CA VAL A 372 9.21 5.31 -3.61
C VAL A 372 8.36 5.68 -4.82
N SER A 373 7.98 4.68 -5.60
CA SER A 373 7.27 4.83 -6.87
C SER A 373 5.81 4.35 -6.77
N MET A 374 5.16 4.09 -7.91
CA MET A 374 3.75 3.71 -8.05
C MET A 374 3.31 2.44 -7.30
N ALA A 375 4.27 1.60 -6.85
CA ALA A 375 3.98 0.45 -5.99
C ALA A 375 3.74 0.85 -4.51
N GLY A 376 3.89 2.14 -4.19
CA GLY A 376 3.86 2.67 -2.85
C GLY A 376 5.08 2.28 -2.04
N LEU A 377 5.16 2.78 -0.80
CA LEU A 377 6.30 2.55 0.09
C LEU A 377 6.55 1.06 0.32
N VAL A 378 5.51 0.30 0.67
CA VAL A 378 5.64 -1.14 0.98
C VAL A 378 6.05 -1.93 -0.26
N GLY A 379 5.49 -1.61 -1.43
CA GLY A 379 5.87 -2.22 -2.69
C GLY A 379 7.33 -1.91 -3.08
N THR A 380 7.76 -0.65 -2.94
CA THR A 380 9.15 -0.23 -3.18
C THR A 380 10.14 -0.97 -2.25
N VAL A 381 9.81 -1.12 -0.96
CA VAL A 381 10.62 -1.93 -0.03
C VAL A 381 10.75 -3.36 -0.54
N GLY A 382 9.66 -3.94 -1.07
CA GLY A 382 9.68 -5.26 -1.68
C GLY A 382 10.51 -5.33 -2.96
N MET A 383 10.53 -4.28 -3.79
CA MET A 383 11.41 -4.21 -4.98
C MET A 383 12.89 -4.23 -4.57
N LEU A 384 13.27 -3.42 -3.58
CA LEU A 384 14.64 -3.39 -3.06
C LEU A 384 15.02 -4.74 -2.45
N ALA A 385 14.12 -5.34 -1.65
CA ALA A 385 14.35 -6.65 -1.05
C ALA A 385 14.50 -7.75 -2.12
N GLU A 386 13.64 -7.76 -3.13
CA GLU A 386 13.70 -8.71 -4.27
C GLU A 386 15.04 -8.58 -5.02
N ALA A 387 15.47 -7.35 -5.34
CA ALA A 387 16.72 -7.10 -6.03
C ALA A 387 17.94 -7.62 -5.23
N GLY A 388 17.90 -7.50 -3.91
CA GLY A 388 18.89 -8.06 -2.99
C GLY A 388 18.72 -9.55 -2.67
N GLY A 389 17.68 -10.23 -3.19
CA GLY A 389 17.38 -11.63 -2.89
C GLY A 389 16.95 -11.88 -1.43
N CYS A 390 16.26 -10.92 -0.84
CA CYS A 390 15.82 -10.90 0.56
C CYS A 390 14.29 -10.81 0.69
N ARG A 391 13.80 -11.05 1.91
CA ARG A 391 12.51 -10.58 2.42
C ARG A 391 12.73 -9.25 3.14
N ALA A 392 11.71 -8.40 3.22
CA ALA A 392 11.71 -7.27 4.14
C ALA A 392 10.62 -7.43 5.20
N VAL A 393 10.88 -6.95 6.43
CA VAL A 393 9.85 -6.78 7.45
C VAL A 393 9.90 -5.34 7.94
N LEU A 394 8.77 -4.63 7.81
CA LEU A 394 8.62 -3.25 8.25
C LEU A 394 7.89 -3.17 9.59
N ASP A 395 8.45 -2.42 10.53
CA ASP A 395 7.81 -2.03 11.78
C ASP A 395 6.86 -0.86 11.49
N VAL A 396 5.56 -1.15 11.35
CA VAL A 396 4.57 -0.18 10.84
C VAL A 396 4.48 1.07 11.74
N ALA A 397 4.64 0.88 13.04
CA ALA A 397 4.66 1.95 14.03
C ALA A 397 5.96 2.79 13.99
N ASP A 398 6.97 2.44 13.21
CA ASP A 398 8.21 3.23 13.09
C ASP A 398 8.33 3.92 11.73
N VAL A 399 7.46 3.58 10.76
CA VAL A 399 7.44 4.25 9.46
C VAL A 399 7.02 5.72 9.62
N PRO A 400 7.84 6.68 9.15
CA PRO A 400 7.49 8.09 9.21
C PRO A 400 6.29 8.37 8.31
N ALA A 401 5.30 9.11 8.81
CA ALA A 401 4.05 9.36 8.10
C ALA A 401 3.49 10.76 8.44
N PRO A 402 2.78 11.41 7.50
CA PRO A 402 2.06 12.65 7.79
C PRO A 402 0.96 12.40 8.83
N ALA A 403 0.73 13.35 9.73
CA ALA A 403 -0.24 13.20 10.83
C ALA A 403 -1.68 12.97 10.34
N ASP A 404 -2.06 13.61 9.25
CA ASP A 404 -3.44 13.58 8.71
C ASP A 404 -3.65 12.52 7.62
N ALA A 405 -2.63 11.71 7.32
CA ALA A 405 -2.73 10.66 6.32
C ALA A 405 -3.13 9.33 6.95
N ALA A 406 -4.18 8.69 6.42
CA ALA A 406 -4.49 7.31 6.78
C ALA A 406 -3.30 6.40 6.43
N ALA A 407 -2.90 5.51 7.33
CA ALA A 407 -1.69 4.71 7.15
C ALA A 407 -1.72 3.87 5.87
N GLY A 408 -2.85 3.23 5.56
CA GLY A 408 -3.01 2.47 4.33
C GLY A 408 -2.84 3.31 3.08
N ASP A 409 -3.29 4.57 3.09
CA ASP A 409 -3.10 5.48 1.97
C ASP A 409 -1.62 5.89 1.85
N TRP A 410 -1.00 6.36 2.94
CA TRP A 410 0.41 6.77 2.93
C TRP A 410 1.36 5.64 2.47
N LEU A 411 1.17 4.43 3.00
CA LEU A 411 2.01 3.27 2.70
C LEU A 411 1.81 2.73 1.27
N THR A 412 0.78 3.19 0.56
CA THR A 412 0.45 2.75 -0.82
C THR A 412 0.32 3.89 -1.83
N CYS A 413 0.59 5.13 -1.45
CA CYS A 413 0.57 6.28 -2.36
C CYS A 413 1.93 6.49 -3.03
N PHE A 414 1.93 7.30 -4.09
CA PHE A 414 3.13 7.92 -4.64
C PHE A 414 3.45 9.22 -3.87
N PRO A 415 4.56 9.28 -3.10
CA PRO A 415 4.96 10.50 -2.40
C PRO A 415 5.79 11.42 -3.31
N GLY A 416 5.70 12.73 -3.10
CA GLY A 416 6.50 13.70 -3.84
C GLY A 416 8.00 13.49 -3.68
N PHE A 417 8.45 13.12 -2.47
CA PHE A 417 9.79 12.59 -2.23
C PHE A 417 9.78 11.58 -1.08
N ALA A 418 10.18 10.36 -1.38
CA ALA A 418 10.64 9.40 -0.38
C ALA A 418 11.64 8.42 -0.98
N VAL A 419 12.62 8.02 -0.17
CA VAL A 419 13.63 7.03 -0.54
C VAL A 419 13.73 5.98 0.56
N VAL A 420 13.81 4.71 0.14
CA VAL A 420 14.10 3.57 0.99
C VAL A 420 15.58 3.26 0.86
N THR A 421 16.26 3.09 1.99
CA THR A 421 17.68 2.75 2.03
C THR A 421 17.91 1.56 2.96
N THR A 422 18.93 0.75 2.66
CA THR A 422 19.35 -0.35 3.54
C THR A 422 20.85 -0.40 3.73
N ASP A 423 21.28 -0.69 4.96
CA ASP A 423 22.69 -0.88 5.30
C ASP A 423 22.85 -1.67 6.62
N ALA A 424 24.08 -2.05 6.94
CA ALA A 424 24.44 -2.68 8.20
C ALA A 424 24.00 -1.80 9.40
N PRO A 425 23.39 -2.37 10.45
CA PRO A 425 22.85 -1.61 11.59
C PRO A 425 23.89 -0.76 12.34
N SER A 426 25.16 -1.16 12.31
CA SER A 426 26.26 -0.48 12.98
C SER A 426 26.80 0.73 12.22
N ARG A 427 26.32 0.99 10.99
CA ARG A 427 26.78 2.13 10.20
C ARG A 427 25.96 3.36 10.55
N THR A 428 26.56 4.29 11.26
CA THR A 428 26.00 5.65 11.43
C THR A 428 26.06 6.41 10.10
N PRO A 429 24.97 7.08 9.67
CA PRO A 429 25.00 7.91 8.46
C PRO A 429 25.99 9.06 8.62
N GLY A 430 26.86 9.25 7.62
CA GLY A 430 27.67 10.46 7.38
C GLY A 430 28.61 10.94 8.50
N ALA A 431 29.54 11.85 8.14
CA ALA A 431 30.30 12.62 9.11
C ALA A 431 29.43 13.77 9.68
N PRO A 432 29.75 14.34 10.86
CA PRO A 432 28.92 15.34 11.57
C PRO A 432 28.64 16.69 10.86
N GLY A 433 28.92 16.83 9.56
CA GLY A 433 28.68 18.02 8.74
C GLY A 433 27.68 17.85 7.59
N ASP A 434 27.32 16.61 7.25
CA ASP A 434 26.38 16.28 6.16
C ASP A 434 25.02 15.92 6.77
N ALA A 435 24.30 16.91 7.28
CA ALA A 435 22.96 16.69 7.81
C ALA A 435 21.95 16.58 6.65
N LEU A 436 20.98 15.66 6.77
CA LEU A 436 19.83 15.64 5.87
C LEU A 436 19.10 17.00 5.90
N PRO A 437 18.48 17.43 4.78
CA PRO A 437 17.66 18.63 4.77
C PRO A 437 16.62 18.61 5.90
N GLY A 438 16.54 19.71 6.66
CA GLY A 438 15.78 19.75 7.92
C GLY A 438 14.25 19.59 7.78
N PHE A 439 13.73 19.67 6.55
CA PHE A 439 12.32 19.41 6.26
C PHE A 439 12.01 17.92 5.97
N LEU A 440 13.04 17.07 5.90
CA LEU A 440 12.88 15.63 5.72
C LEU A 440 12.79 14.92 7.07
N THR A 441 11.99 13.87 7.11
CA THR A 441 11.93 12.93 8.24
C THR A 441 12.59 11.62 7.83
N SER A 442 13.51 11.10 8.67
CA SER A 442 14.18 9.83 8.43
C SER A 442 14.10 8.94 9.64
N ALA A 443 13.67 7.69 9.46
CA ALA A 443 13.60 6.69 10.52
C ALA A 443 13.99 5.30 10.01
N THR A 444 14.68 4.54 10.86
CA THR A 444 14.84 3.09 10.68
C THR A 444 13.53 2.43 11.12
N CYS A 445 12.92 1.66 10.24
CA CYS A 445 11.56 1.15 10.40
C CYS A 445 11.41 -0.30 9.91
N GLY A 446 12.49 -1.09 9.95
CA GLY A 446 12.44 -2.48 9.58
C GLY A 446 13.82 -3.10 9.36
N ALA A 447 13.82 -4.31 8.83
CA ALA A 447 15.02 -5.04 8.47
C ALA A 447 14.80 -5.94 7.25
N LEU A 448 15.90 -6.24 6.55
CA LEU A 448 15.94 -7.32 5.57
C LEU A 448 16.17 -8.66 6.28
N GLU A 449 15.46 -9.69 5.83
CA GLU A 449 15.50 -11.05 6.36
C GLU A 449 15.75 -12.06 5.22
N ALA A 450 16.11 -13.29 5.58
CA ALA A 450 16.16 -14.37 4.60
C ALA A 450 14.74 -14.74 4.14
N GLY A 451 14.54 -14.91 2.83
CA GLY A 451 13.25 -15.28 2.24
C GLY A 451 12.88 -14.36 1.08
N THR A 452 11.58 -14.24 0.82
CA THR A 452 10.99 -13.36 -0.21
C THR A 452 9.75 -12.66 0.35
N GLY A 453 9.34 -11.56 -0.30
CA GLY A 453 8.12 -10.84 0.05
C GLY A 453 8.34 -9.73 1.07
N VAL A 454 7.22 -9.20 1.58
CA VAL A 454 7.21 -8.09 2.54
C VAL A 454 6.21 -8.38 3.66
N GLY A 455 6.72 -8.43 4.89
CA GLY A 455 5.93 -8.51 6.11
C GLY A 455 5.73 -7.14 6.77
N LEU A 456 4.61 -6.96 7.44
CA LEU A 456 4.33 -5.81 8.30
C LEU A 456 4.28 -6.28 9.75
N ARG A 457 5.24 -5.83 10.57
CA ARG A 457 5.29 -6.08 12.01
C ARG A 457 4.44 -5.04 12.73
N TRP A 458 3.49 -5.54 13.49
CA TRP A 458 2.53 -4.75 14.25
C TRP A 458 3.00 -4.54 15.70
N PRO A 459 2.44 -3.54 16.41
CA PRO A 459 2.81 -3.25 17.81
C PRO A 459 2.67 -4.42 18.79
N ASP A 460 1.81 -5.40 18.48
CA ASP A 460 1.63 -6.62 19.27
C ASP A 460 2.62 -7.74 18.91
N GLY A 461 3.59 -7.45 18.03
CA GLY A 461 4.62 -8.39 17.57
C GLY A 461 4.18 -9.31 16.43
N VAL A 462 2.89 -9.30 16.05
CA VAL A 462 2.41 -10.11 14.93
C VAL A 462 2.98 -9.55 13.63
N VAL A 463 3.37 -10.45 12.71
CA VAL A 463 3.78 -10.08 11.34
C VAL A 463 2.72 -10.58 10.37
N THR A 464 2.11 -9.66 9.61
CA THR A 464 1.18 -10.02 8.52
C THR A 464 1.89 -9.88 7.17
N GLU A 465 1.58 -10.76 6.24
CA GLU A 465 2.10 -10.69 4.86
C GLU A 465 1.39 -9.58 4.06
N ALA A 466 2.15 -8.61 3.56
CA ALA A 466 1.65 -7.56 2.66
C ALA A 466 1.92 -7.88 1.18
N VAL A 467 3.05 -8.54 0.89
CA VAL A 467 3.40 -9.06 -0.43
C VAL A 467 3.99 -10.45 -0.25
N ALA A 468 3.39 -11.47 -0.87
CA ALA A 468 3.78 -12.86 -0.64
C ALA A 468 5.06 -13.31 -1.36
N ALA A 469 5.43 -12.63 -2.45
CA ALA A 469 6.54 -13.00 -3.33
C ALA A 469 7.30 -11.77 -3.85
N GLY A 470 8.03 -11.90 -4.97
CA GLY A 470 8.65 -10.77 -5.66
C GLY A 470 7.62 -9.73 -6.12
N VAL A 471 8.03 -8.46 -6.15
CA VAL A 471 7.19 -7.32 -6.56
C VAL A 471 7.22 -7.14 -8.06
N THR A 472 8.38 -7.34 -8.68
CA THR A 472 8.62 -7.13 -10.12
C THR A 472 8.67 -8.44 -10.89
N GLY A 473 9.14 -9.51 -10.25
CA GLY A 473 9.45 -10.78 -10.92
C GLY A 473 10.79 -10.78 -11.66
N LEU A 474 11.60 -9.71 -11.55
CA LEU A 474 12.95 -9.64 -12.13
C LEU A 474 13.96 -10.46 -11.31
N GLY A 475 13.65 -10.76 -10.05
CA GLY A 475 14.52 -11.52 -9.17
C GLY A 475 15.77 -10.75 -8.72
N ALA A 476 16.73 -11.48 -8.16
CA ALA A 476 17.94 -10.88 -7.60
C ALA A 476 18.89 -10.38 -8.71
N ALA A 477 19.24 -9.10 -8.67
CA ALA A 477 20.06 -8.45 -9.71
C ALA A 477 21.52 -8.96 -9.79
N GLY A 478 21.95 -9.76 -8.81
CA GLY A 478 23.29 -10.36 -8.74
C GLY A 478 23.40 -11.79 -9.32
N ARG A 479 22.30 -12.40 -9.79
CA ARG A 479 22.32 -13.73 -10.40
C ARG A 479 22.06 -13.63 -11.89
N THR A 480 23.12 -13.56 -12.68
CA THR A 480 23.06 -14.02 -14.06
C THR A 480 22.71 -15.50 -14.01
N THR A 481 21.44 -15.87 -14.20
CA THR A 481 21.12 -17.24 -14.59
C THR A 481 21.66 -17.43 -15.99
N LEU A 482 22.90 -17.87 -16.08
CA LEU A 482 23.42 -18.55 -17.27
C LEU A 482 22.48 -19.73 -17.52
N HIS A 483 21.52 -19.55 -18.41
CA HIS A 483 20.86 -20.68 -19.04
C HIS A 483 21.96 -21.43 -19.81
N PRO A 484 22.19 -22.73 -19.56
CA PRO A 484 23.15 -23.47 -20.34
C PRO A 484 22.68 -23.45 -21.79
N HIS A 485 23.50 -22.86 -22.67
CA HIS A 485 23.34 -23.00 -24.10
C HIS A 485 23.13 -24.48 -24.41
N ARG A 486 21.96 -24.82 -24.98
CA ARG A 486 21.83 -26.06 -25.73
C ARG A 486 22.75 -25.93 -26.94
N GLU A 487 23.89 -26.60 -26.87
CA GLU A 487 24.65 -26.99 -28.05
C GLU A 487 23.76 -27.95 -28.86
N ASP A 488 23.02 -27.42 -29.83
CA ASP A 488 22.50 -28.24 -30.91
C ASP A 488 23.65 -28.53 -31.87
N HIS A 489 24.30 -29.67 -31.65
CA HIS A 489 24.98 -30.39 -32.70
C HIS A 489 23.95 -30.95 -33.68
N ARG A 490 23.87 -30.35 -34.88
CA ARG A 490 23.87 -31.05 -36.18
C ARG A 490 23.90 -30.09 -37.36
#